data_AF-P0CS98-F1
#
_entry.id   AF-P0CS98-F1
#
_cell.length_a   1.000
_cell.length_b   1.000
_cell.length_c   1.000
_cell.angle_alpha   90.00
_cell.angle_beta   90.00
_cell.angle_gamma   90.00
#
_symmetry.space_group_name_H-M   'P 1'
#
loop_
_entity.id
_entity.type
_entity.pdbx_description
1 polymer ?
#
loop_
_entity_poly.entity_id
_entity_poly.type
_entity_poly.pdbx_seq_one_letter_code
_entity_poly.pdbx_strand_id
1 'polypeptide(L)'
;MCLIFTKDRFEKSPFLKFIILLLPFSYSAVQYALLRTNWKSDNKPEGILQSILYHTLSLLLLAFAAISILSITAFTLDKWESSESIFFSIVLPSFFIPPTYLLSTSCRLVPGQIGFTDTGINVLIDIPILLCPLVSLVLIIALEETECCYYSAIISSVFILIRLLREKYSPSEKSTLPTAPWRVAILVLILTLAALIYAFMMWGSMDILNDHFGLLNKLKRVFPFTNA
;
A
#
# COMPACT_ATOMS: atom_id res chain seq x y z
N MET A 1 10.66 14.65 -2.63
CA MET A 1 11.74 14.94 -3.60
C MET A 1 11.15 14.69 -4.98
N CYS A 2 10.54 15.70 -5.61
CA CYS A 2 10.10 15.59 -7.00
C CYS A 2 11.32 15.78 -7.88
N LEU A 3 11.82 14.69 -8.44
CA LEU A 3 12.80 14.75 -9.51
C LEU A 3 12.07 15.22 -10.77
N ILE A 4 12.05 16.55 -10.99
CA ILE A 4 11.54 17.16 -12.21
C ILE A 4 12.54 16.82 -13.32
N PHE A 5 12.40 15.63 -13.92
CA PHE A 5 13.11 15.29 -15.14
C PHE A 5 12.22 15.59 -16.34
N THR A 6 12.83 16.14 -17.39
CA THR A 6 12.15 16.44 -18.65
C THR A 6 11.49 15.18 -19.22
N LYS A 7 10.25 15.34 -19.71
CA LYS A 7 9.28 14.32 -20.14
C LYS A 7 9.90 13.17 -20.96
N ASP A 8 10.90 13.46 -21.79
CA ASP A 8 11.52 12.50 -22.71
C ASP A 8 12.55 11.53 -22.10
N ARG A 9 13.02 11.75 -20.86
CA ARG A 9 14.06 10.87 -20.26
C ARG A 9 13.49 9.61 -19.60
N PHE A 10 12.23 9.61 -19.18
CA PHE A 10 11.64 8.49 -18.45
C PHE A 10 11.32 7.28 -19.32
N GLU A 11 10.86 7.50 -20.55
CA GLU A 11 10.52 6.42 -21.47
C GLU A 11 11.69 5.47 -21.72
N LYS A 12 12.91 6.01 -21.78
CA LYS A 12 14.09 5.27 -22.27
C LYS A 12 14.95 4.63 -21.18
N SER A 13 14.83 5.03 -19.91
CA SER A 13 15.73 4.55 -18.86
C SER A 13 15.02 3.63 -17.85
N PRO A 14 15.10 2.30 -18.02
CA PRO A 14 14.55 1.36 -17.03
C PRO A 14 15.18 1.56 -15.64
N PHE A 15 16.44 2.01 -15.57
CA PHE A 15 17.08 2.35 -14.31
C PHE A 15 16.38 3.51 -13.57
N LEU A 16 15.90 4.51 -14.31
CA LEU A 16 15.18 5.64 -13.72
C LEU A 16 13.79 5.21 -13.22
N LYS A 17 13.07 4.39 -14.00
CA LYS A 17 11.80 3.77 -13.59
C LYS A 17 11.97 2.96 -12.30
N PHE A 18 13.03 2.15 -12.26
CA PHE A 18 13.39 1.36 -11.08
C PHE A 18 13.59 2.24 -9.86
N ILE A 19 14.39 3.32 -9.94
CA ILE A 19 14.63 4.21 -8.80
C ILE A 19 13.33 4.82 -8.26
N ILE A 20 12.43 5.26 -9.16
CA ILE A 20 11.14 5.85 -8.77
C ILE A 20 10.28 4.85 -7.99
N LEU A 21 10.18 3.62 -8.49
CA LEU A 21 9.35 2.59 -7.88
C LEU A 21 10.01 2.01 -6.63
N LEU A 22 11.33 1.92 -6.60
CA LEU A 22 12.06 1.22 -5.55
C LEU A 22 11.70 1.74 -4.16
N LEU A 23 11.67 3.06 -3.98
CA LEU A 23 11.50 3.67 -2.67
C LEU A 23 10.10 3.43 -2.04
N PRO A 24 8.97 3.76 -2.72
CA PRO A 24 7.63 3.54 -2.16
C PRO A 24 7.30 2.05 -1.97
N PHE A 25 7.71 1.18 -2.91
CA PHE A 25 7.43 -0.25 -2.81
C PHE A 25 8.32 -0.94 -1.78
N SER A 26 9.60 -0.56 -1.67
CA SER A 26 10.47 -1.10 -0.62
C SER A 26 10.00 -0.67 0.76
N TYR A 27 9.56 0.59 0.93
CA TYR A 27 8.96 1.04 2.17
C TYR A 27 7.77 0.16 2.56
N SER A 28 6.86 -0.08 1.61
CA SER A 28 5.66 -0.87 1.86
C SER A 28 6.02 -2.32 2.19
N ALA A 29 6.91 -2.94 1.41
CA ALA A 29 7.37 -4.31 1.63
C ALA A 29 8.00 -4.50 3.01
N VAL A 30 8.90 -3.59 3.40
CA VAL A 30 9.58 -3.63 4.70
C VAL A 30 8.57 -3.45 5.83
N GLN A 31 7.64 -2.51 5.72
CA GLN A 31 6.62 -2.28 6.75
C GLN A 31 5.72 -3.50 6.94
N TYR A 32 5.24 -4.12 5.87
CA TYR A 32 4.44 -5.34 5.99
C TYR A 32 5.23 -6.53 6.53
N ALA A 33 6.50 -6.66 6.14
CA ALA A 33 7.39 -7.67 6.69
C ALA A 33 7.61 -7.46 8.20
N LEU A 34 7.82 -6.22 8.65
CA LEU A 34 7.98 -5.86 10.07
C LEU A 34 6.71 -6.11 10.87
N LEU A 35 5.54 -5.71 10.35
CA LEU A 35 4.25 -6.01 10.98
C LEU A 35 4.06 -7.52 11.17
N ARG A 36 4.45 -8.31 10.17
CA ARG A 36 4.41 -9.77 10.25
C ARG A 36 5.37 -10.34 11.30
N THR A 37 6.61 -9.85 11.36
CA THR A 37 7.61 -10.37 12.31
C THR A 37 7.25 -10.04 13.75
N ASN A 38 6.77 -8.82 14.01
CA ASN A 38 6.33 -8.38 15.33
C ASN A 38 5.11 -9.18 15.81
N TRP A 39 4.20 -9.51 14.90
CA TRP A 39 3.06 -10.35 15.21
C TRP A 39 3.47 -11.80 15.52
N LYS A 40 4.50 -12.32 14.85
CA LYS A 40 4.93 -13.72 14.97
C LYS A 40 5.69 -14.04 16.25
N SER A 41 6.41 -13.09 16.83
CA SER A 41 7.36 -13.40 17.90
C SER A 41 6.72 -13.91 19.19
N ASP A 42 5.46 -13.55 19.50
CA ASP A 42 4.97 -13.74 20.88
C ASP A 42 3.50 -14.14 21.04
N ASN A 43 2.74 -14.29 19.96
CA ASN A 43 1.35 -14.76 20.07
C ASN A 43 1.24 -16.24 19.71
N LYS A 44 1.17 -17.12 20.73
CA LYS A 44 0.43 -18.37 20.57
C LYS A 44 -1.06 -18.01 20.66
N PRO A 45 -1.83 -18.07 19.56
CA PRO A 45 -3.23 -17.70 19.61
C PRO A 45 -3.98 -18.62 20.57
N GLU A 46 -4.63 -18.03 21.57
CA GLU A 46 -5.50 -18.77 22.49
C GLU A 46 -6.90 -18.83 21.87
N GLY A 47 -7.24 -20.00 21.33
CA GLY A 47 -8.53 -20.27 20.70
C GLY A 47 -8.49 -20.28 19.17
N ILE A 48 -9.45 -21.01 18.59
CA ILE A 48 -9.51 -21.30 17.15
C ILE A 48 -9.68 -20.01 16.34
N LEU A 49 -10.60 -19.12 16.76
CA LEU A 49 -10.93 -17.91 16.00
C LEU A 49 -9.76 -16.93 15.94
N GLN A 50 -9.06 -16.76 17.06
CA GLN A 50 -7.86 -15.91 17.13
C GLN A 50 -6.71 -16.51 16.31
N SER A 51 -6.59 -17.84 16.26
CA SER A 51 -5.62 -18.53 15.43
C SER A 51 -5.88 -18.33 13.93
N ILE A 52 -7.14 -18.46 13.50
CA ILE A 52 -7.53 -18.22 12.10
C ILE A 52 -7.21 -16.78 11.72
N LEU A 53 -7.61 -15.80 12.55
CA LEU A 53 -7.33 -14.39 12.30
C LEU A 53 -5.82 -14.13 12.22
N TYR A 54 -5.06 -14.68 13.17
CA TYR A 54 -3.61 -14.57 13.24
C TYR A 54 -2.95 -15.07 11.95
N HIS A 55 -3.29 -16.27 11.50
CA HIS A 55 -2.70 -16.86 10.31
C HIS A 55 -3.13 -16.14 9.03
N THR A 56 -4.40 -15.76 8.94
CA THR A 56 -4.94 -15.03 7.79
C THR A 56 -4.24 -13.69 7.63
N LEU A 57 -4.13 -12.91 8.72
CA LEU A 57 -3.44 -11.62 8.69
C LEU A 57 -1.95 -11.78 8.36
N SER A 58 -1.28 -12.76 8.97
CA SER A 58 0.14 -13.01 8.72
C SER A 58 0.42 -13.40 7.26
N LEU A 59 -0.47 -14.18 6.64
CA LEU A 59 -0.40 -14.55 5.24
C LEU A 59 -0.69 -13.35 4.32
N LEU A 60 -1.68 -12.53 4.68
CA LEU A 60 -2.03 -11.32 3.94
C LEU A 60 -0.88 -10.30 3.93
N LEU A 61 -0.25 -10.05 5.09
CA LEU A 61 0.91 -9.16 5.21
C LEU A 61 2.10 -9.68 4.37
N LEU A 62 2.32 -11.00 4.37
CA LEU A 62 3.35 -11.60 3.53
C LEU A 62 3.04 -11.42 2.04
N ALA A 63 1.79 -11.62 1.64
CA ALA A 63 1.34 -11.40 0.27
C ALA A 63 1.56 -9.95 -0.17
N PHE A 64 1.21 -8.97 0.67
CA PHE A 64 1.43 -7.55 0.37
C PHE A 64 2.91 -7.21 0.19
N ALA A 65 3.79 -7.78 1.02
CA ALA A 65 5.23 -7.62 0.85
C ALA A 65 5.73 -8.23 -0.47
N ALA A 66 5.28 -9.45 -0.80
CA ALA A 66 5.65 -10.11 -2.05
C ALA A 66 5.13 -9.35 -3.29
N ILE A 67 3.87 -8.91 -3.29
CA ILE A 67 3.29 -8.12 -4.37
C ILE A 67 4.05 -6.81 -4.54
N SER A 68 4.45 -6.16 -3.44
CA SER A 68 5.24 -4.92 -3.52
C SER A 68 6.57 -5.15 -4.25
N ILE A 69 7.28 -6.24 -3.93
CA ILE A 69 8.54 -6.58 -4.57
C ILE A 69 8.33 -6.93 -6.05
N LEU A 70 7.32 -7.75 -6.34
CA LEU A 70 6.96 -8.13 -7.71
C LEU A 70 6.61 -6.91 -8.57
N SER A 71 5.87 -5.96 -7.99
CA SER A 71 5.45 -4.72 -8.63
C SER A 71 6.64 -3.89 -9.09
N ILE A 72 7.72 -3.81 -8.29
CA ILE A 72 8.94 -3.08 -8.69
C ILE A 72 9.46 -3.65 -10.01
N THR A 73 9.57 -4.97 -10.11
CA THR A 73 10.07 -5.62 -11.33
C THR A 73 9.11 -5.44 -12.50
N ALA A 74 7.81 -5.70 -12.30
CA ALA A 74 6.81 -5.63 -13.35
C ALA A 74 6.72 -4.21 -13.94
N PHE A 75 6.50 -3.19 -13.12
CA PHE A 75 6.34 -1.82 -13.61
C PHE A 75 7.64 -1.20 -14.14
N THR A 76 8.81 -1.74 -13.77
CA THR A 76 10.09 -1.33 -14.40
C THR A 76 10.20 -1.84 -15.83
N LEU A 77 9.68 -3.03 -16.13
CA LEU A 77 9.68 -3.63 -17.46
C LEU A 77 8.63 -3.03 -18.39
N ASP A 78 7.64 -2.36 -17.83
CA ASP A 78 6.54 -1.78 -18.57
C ASP A 78 6.95 -0.56 -19.41
N LYS A 79 6.26 -0.36 -20.53
CA LYS A 79 6.49 0.77 -21.44
C LYS A 79 5.63 1.96 -21.04
N TRP A 80 6.13 2.74 -20.08
CA TRP A 80 5.44 3.96 -19.64
C TRP A 80 5.28 4.97 -20.77
N GLU A 81 4.05 5.35 -21.06
CA GLU A 81 3.75 6.55 -21.82
C GLU A 81 3.97 7.81 -20.96
N SER A 82 4.06 8.96 -21.62
CA SER A 82 4.36 10.22 -20.92
C SER A 82 3.31 10.61 -19.86
N SER A 83 2.03 10.29 -20.08
CA SER A 83 0.93 10.46 -19.11
C SER A 83 1.03 9.47 -17.94
N GLU A 84 1.40 8.22 -18.23
CA GLU A 84 1.56 7.16 -17.24
C GLU A 84 2.75 7.42 -16.30
N SER A 85 3.78 8.13 -16.77
CA SER A 85 4.92 8.50 -15.93
C SER A 85 4.50 9.25 -14.67
N ILE A 86 3.50 10.15 -14.77
CA ILE A 86 2.95 10.90 -13.63
C ILE A 86 2.18 9.95 -12.71
N PHE A 87 1.39 9.04 -13.29
CA PHE A 87 0.67 8.03 -12.53
C PHE A 87 1.63 7.16 -11.70
N PHE A 88 2.65 6.56 -12.32
CA PHE A 88 3.62 5.72 -11.64
C PHE A 88 4.50 6.47 -10.63
N SER A 89 4.77 7.75 -10.86
CA SER A 89 5.68 8.54 -10.02
C SER A 89 5.01 9.22 -8.83
N ILE A 90 3.71 9.53 -8.93
CA ILE A 90 3.01 10.39 -7.95
C ILE A 90 1.79 9.67 -7.38
N VAL A 91 0.91 9.23 -8.26
CA VAL A 91 -0.38 8.66 -7.89
C VAL A 91 -0.17 7.30 -7.24
N LEU A 92 0.61 6.44 -7.90
CA LEU A 92 0.85 5.10 -7.43
C LEU A 92 1.46 5.10 -6.02
N PRO A 93 2.56 5.83 -5.72
CA PRO A 93 3.09 5.92 -4.36
C PRO A 93 2.07 6.42 -3.32
N SER A 94 1.21 7.37 -3.70
CA SER A 94 0.15 7.88 -2.83
C SER A 94 -0.93 6.84 -2.51
N PHE A 95 -1.06 5.76 -3.30
CA PHE A 95 -1.94 4.64 -2.95
C PHE A 95 -1.29 3.62 -2.00
N PHE A 96 0.03 3.43 -2.03
CA PHE A 96 0.70 2.41 -1.20
C PHE A 96 1.12 2.90 0.16
N ILE A 97 1.72 4.10 0.20
CA ILE A 97 2.31 4.62 1.43
C ILE A 97 1.23 4.82 2.51
N PRO A 98 0.07 5.43 2.23
CA PRO A 98 -0.88 5.76 3.29
C PRO A 98 -1.53 4.54 3.96
N PRO A 99 -2.10 3.54 3.25
CA PRO A 99 -2.67 2.37 3.90
C PRO A 99 -1.63 1.62 4.72
N THR A 100 -0.41 1.49 4.19
CA THR A 100 0.69 0.79 4.87
C THR A 100 1.12 1.54 6.14
N TYR A 101 1.25 2.86 6.04
CA TYR A 101 1.57 3.73 7.17
C TYR A 101 0.48 3.64 8.24
N LEU A 102 -0.79 3.80 7.87
CA LEU A 102 -1.92 3.76 8.81
C LEU A 102 -2.06 2.38 9.46
N LEU A 103 -1.89 1.28 8.73
CA LEU A 103 -1.86 -0.06 9.33
C LEU A 103 -0.75 -0.20 10.37
N SER A 104 0.42 0.38 10.10
CA SER A 104 1.55 0.34 11.04
C SER A 104 1.35 1.17 12.30
N THR A 105 0.58 2.26 12.22
CA THR A 105 0.39 3.21 13.32
C THR A 105 -0.90 3.01 14.10
N SER A 106 -1.98 2.55 13.45
CA SER A 106 -3.29 2.28 14.07
C SER A 106 -3.29 1.00 14.89
N CYS A 107 -2.43 0.04 14.55
CA CYS A 107 -2.29 -1.21 15.27
C CYS A 107 -0.87 -1.43 15.76
N ARG A 108 -0.69 -1.33 17.08
CA ARG A 108 0.46 -1.98 17.70
C ARG A 108 0.20 -3.47 17.74
N LEU A 109 0.73 -4.17 16.75
CA LEU A 109 0.90 -5.62 16.73
C LEU A 109 2.07 -6.02 17.67
N VAL A 110 2.13 -5.42 18.86
CA VAL A 110 3.19 -5.63 19.84
C VAL A 110 2.72 -6.70 20.85
N PRO A 111 3.59 -7.64 21.23
CA PRO A 111 3.31 -8.72 22.18
C PRO A 111 2.56 -8.28 23.43
N GLY A 112 1.45 -8.95 23.77
CA GLY A 112 0.66 -8.70 24.98
C GLY A 112 -0.11 -7.37 25.01
N GLN A 113 -0.04 -6.57 23.94
CA GLN A 113 -0.68 -5.26 23.84
C GLN A 113 -1.27 -5.03 22.44
N ILE A 114 -2.04 -6.00 21.94
CA ILE A 114 -2.90 -5.76 20.77
C ILE A 114 -3.89 -4.66 21.17
N GLY A 115 -3.54 -3.43 20.82
CA GLY A 115 -4.20 -2.24 21.29
C GLY A 115 -4.28 -1.26 20.15
N PHE A 116 -5.47 -0.71 19.97
CA PHE A 116 -5.69 0.40 19.05
C PHE A 116 -5.11 1.66 19.67
N THR A 117 -4.11 2.21 19.00
CA THR A 117 -3.41 3.44 19.38
C THR A 117 -4.19 4.71 19.03
N ASP A 118 -5.34 4.58 18.37
CA ASP A 118 -6.06 5.73 17.83
C ASP A 118 -7.03 6.41 18.80
N THR A 119 -6.77 7.71 19.02
CA THR A 119 -7.75 8.65 19.61
C THR A 119 -8.82 9.03 18.59
N GLY A 120 -9.99 9.51 19.02
CA GLY A 120 -11.02 9.97 18.06
C GLY A 120 -10.51 11.06 17.09
N ILE A 121 -9.54 11.87 17.53
CA ILE A 121 -8.92 12.93 16.71
C ILE A 121 -7.99 12.34 15.63
N ASN A 122 -7.36 11.19 15.90
CA ASN A 122 -6.51 10.49 14.94
C ASN A 122 -7.30 10.12 13.68
N VAL A 123 -8.54 9.63 13.85
CA VAL A 123 -9.46 9.31 12.75
C VAL A 123 -9.70 10.49 11.83
N LEU A 124 -9.83 11.69 12.39
CA LEU A 124 -10.05 12.91 11.61
C LEU A 124 -8.87 13.25 10.71
N ILE A 125 -7.67 12.72 11.01
CA ILE A 125 -6.48 12.86 10.18
C ILE A 125 -6.36 11.67 9.22
N ASP A 126 -6.69 10.46 9.68
CA ASP A 126 -6.56 9.23 8.91
C ASP A 126 -7.54 9.17 7.73
N ILE A 127 -8.76 9.69 7.90
CA ILE A 127 -9.77 9.77 6.83
C ILE A 127 -9.27 10.63 5.65
N PRO A 128 -8.82 11.89 5.86
CA PRO A 128 -8.19 12.68 4.79
C PRO A 128 -7.01 12.00 4.13
N ILE A 129 -6.15 11.33 4.90
CA ILE A 129 -5.00 10.58 4.38
C ILE A 129 -5.45 9.49 3.37
N LEU A 130 -6.55 8.79 3.66
CA LEU A 130 -7.11 7.77 2.76
C LEU A 130 -7.91 8.35 1.58
N LEU A 131 -8.52 9.52 1.76
CA LEU A 131 -9.32 10.18 0.72
C LEU A 131 -8.46 10.87 -0.34
N CYS A 132 -7.30 11.44 0.02
CA CYS A 132 -6.46 12.18 -0.94
C CYS A 132 -6.08 11.33 -2.18
N PRO A 133 -5.61 10.08 -2.05
CA PRO A 133 -5.29 9.24 -3.20
C PRO A 133 -6.52 8.96 -4.08
N LEU A 134 -7.68 8.70 -3.46
CA LEU A 134 -8.94 8.48 -4.17
C LEU A 134 -9.37 9.71 -4.96
N VAL A 135 -9.28 10.90 -4.36
CA VAL A 135 -9.57 12.16 -5.05
C VAL A 135 -8.61 12.35 -6.23
N SER A 136 -7.32 12.06 -6.05
CA SER A 136 -6.33 12.14 -7.14
C SER A 136 -6.70 11.22 -8.31
N LEU A 137 -7.12 10.00 -8.00
CA LEU A 137 -7.52 9.03 -9.02
C LEU A 137 -8.77 9.49 -9.78
N VAL A 138 -9.77 10.01 -9.07
CA VAL A 138 -10.98 10.56 -9.70
C VAL A 138 -10.64 11.75 -10.59
N LEU A 139 -9.77 12.66 -10.15
CA LEU A 139 -9.35 13.83 -10.94
C LEU A 139 -8.65 13.39 -12.24
N ILE A 140 -7.82 12.36 -12.20
CA ILE A 140 -7.16 11.83 -13.41
C ILE A 140 -8.18 11.20 -14.35
N ILE A 141 -9.01 10.29 -13.84
CA ILE A 141 -9.91 9.50 -14.69
C ILE A 141 -11.03 10.37 -15.26
N ALA A 142 -11.58 11.29 -14.46
CA ALA A 142 -12.76 12.04 -14.83
C ALA A 142 -12.46 13.40 -15.48
N LEU A 143 -11.38 14.07 -15.08
CA LEU A 143 -11.08 15.44 -15.51
C LEU A 143 -9.80 15.55 -16.34
N GLU A 144 -9.00 14.48 -16.45
CA GLU A 144 -7.68 14.49 -17.11
C GLU A 144 -6.70 15.56 -16.53
N GLU A 145 -6.98 16.06 -15.32
CA GLU A 145 -6.21 17.13 -14.67
C GLU A 145 -5.02 16.57 -13.87
N THR A 146 -3.91 16.37 -14.57
CA THR A 146 -2.66 15.89 -13.95
C THR A 146 -2.03 16.88 -12.95
N GLU A 147 -2.25 18.19 -13.11
CA GLU A 147 -1.70 19.22 -12.21
C GLU A 147 -2.28 19.12 -10.80
N CYS A 148 -3.57 18.80 -10.67
CA CYS A 148 -4.25 18.64 -9.39
C CYS A 148 -3.73 17.45 -8.56
N CYS A 149 -3.11 16.47 -9.22
CA CYS A 149 -2.53 15.31 -8.56
C CYS A 149 -1.33 15.67 -7.69
N TYR A 150 -0.55 16.68 -8.10
CA TYR A 150 0.57 17.17 -7.30
C TYR A 150 0.07 17.77 -5.98
N TYR A 151 -0.98 18.60 -6.05
CA TYR A 151 -1.57 19.19 -4.85
C TYR A 151 -2.10 18.13 -3.91
N SER A 152 -2.80 17.13 -4.42
CA SER A 152 -3.31 16.03 -3.59
C SER A 152 -2.20 15.21 -2.94
N ALA A 153 -1.13 14.89 -3.68
CA ALA A 153 0.03 14.19 -3.13
C ALA A 153 0.75 15.01 -2.05
N ILE A 154 0.88 16.34 -2.24
CA ILE A 154 1.44 17.27 -1.26
C ILE A 154 0.56 17.30 0.00
N ILE A 155 -0.75 17.46 -0.17
CA ILE A 155 -1.71 17.49 0.94
C ILE A 155 -1.66 16.18 1.74
N SER A 156 -1.68 15.03 1.05
CA SER A 156 -1.53 13.73 1.70
C SER A 156 -0.22 13.63 2.49
N SER A 157 0.89 14.14 1.92
CA SER A 157 2.20 14.13 2.59
C SER A 157 2.21 15.03 3.83
N VAL A 158 1.53 16.19 3.76
CA VAL A 158 1.38 17.10 4.92
C VAL A 158 0.55 16.43 6.02
N PHE A 159 -0.54 15.75 5.69
CA PHE A 159 -1.33 15.02 6.69
C PHE A 159 -0.54 13.88 7.34
N ILE A 160 0.20 13.10 6.56
CA ILE A 160 1.10 12.06 7.10
C ILE A 160 2.16 12.69 8.02
N LEU A 161 2.72 13.84 7.64
CA LEU A 161 3.69 14.54 8.47
C LEU A 161 3.09 15.03 9.78
N ILE A 162 1.91 15.67 9.73
CA ILE A 162 1.18 16.12 10.93
C ILE A 162 0.91 14.92 11.85
N ARG A 163 0.48 13.80 11.27
CA ARG A 163 0.21 12.57 12.01
C ARG A 163 1.47 12.04 12.70
N LEU A 164 2.57 11.98 11.97
CA LEU A 164 3.87 11.52 12.47
C LEU A 164 4.42 12.44 13.57
N LEU A 165 4.32 13.76 13.39
CA LEU A 165 4.71 14.74 14.41
C LEU A 165 3.87 14.55 15.67
N ARG A 166 2.56 14.36 15.52
CA ARG A 166 1.66 14.14 16.65
C ARG A 166 2.03 12.88 17.43
N GLU A 167 2.30 11.77 16.74
CA GLU A 167 2.75 10.54 17.41
C GLU A 167 4.06 10.71 18.17
N LYS A 168 4.96 11.56 17.67
CA LYS A 168 6.24 11.84 18.30
C LYS A 168 6.13 12.79 19.50
N TYR A 169 5.37 13.87 19.39
CA TYR A 169 5.31 14.95 20.39
C TYR A 169 4.13 14.83 21.35
N SER A 170 3.11 14.07 21.00
CA SER A 170 1.91 13.84 21.82
C SER A 170 1.43 12.41 21.62
N PRO A 171 2.24 11.42 22.05
CA PRO A 171 1.88 10.01 21.90
C PRO A 171 0.53 9.75 22.56
N SER A 172 -0.39 9.16 21.81
CA SER A 172 -1.69 8.76 22.38
C SER A 172 -1.45 7.85 23.58
N GLU A 173 -2.07 8.17 24.71
CA GLU A 173 -2.16 7.24 25.81
C GLU A 173 -2.84 5.95 25.32
N LYS A 174 -2.30 4.81 25.76
CA LYS A 174 -2.91 3.51 25.49
C LYS A 174 -4.24 3.49 26.22
N SER A 175 -5.36 3.45 25.51
CA SER A 175 -6.63 3.31 26.20
C SER A 175 -6.73 1.89 26.75
N THR A 176 -6.77 1.77 28.07
CA THR A 176 -7.12 0.53 28.78
C THR A 176 -8.62 0.21 28.69
N LEU A 177 -9.42 1.14 28.16
CA LEU A 177 -10.86 0.94 27.96
C LEU A 177 -11.14 -0.08 26.85
N PRO A 178 -12.27 -0.82 26.94
CA PRO A 178 -12.71 -1.75 25.91
C PRO A 178 -12.66 -1.07 24.54
N THR A 179 -12.06 -1.77 23.58
CA THR A 179 -11.87 -1.26 22.23
C THR A 179 -13.22 -0.82 21.67
N ALA A 180 -13.38 0.49 21.46
CA ALA A 180 -14.62 1.02 20.92
C ALA A 180 -14.88 0.42 19.52
N PRO A 181 -16.12 -0.03 19.21
CA PRO A 181 -16.42 -0.72 17.96
C PRO A 181 -15.99 0.05 16.70
N TRP A 182 -16.05 1.38 16.74
CA TRP A 182 -15.63 2.23 15.64
C TRP A 182 -14.13 2.09 15.30
N ARG A 183 -13.25 1.79 16.27
CA ARG A 183 -11.81 1.58 16.03
C ARG A 183 -11.56 0.33 15.21
N VAL A 184 -12.29 -0.74 15.54
CA VAL A 184 -12.26 -1.99 14.77
C VAL A 184 -12.79 -1.75 13.36
N ALA A 185 -13.90 -1.01 13.22
CA ALA A 185 -14.47 -0.70 11.91
C ALA A 185 -13.47 0.06 11.01
N ILE A 186 -12.72 1.01 11.57
CA ILE A 186 -11.70 1.76 10.82
C ILE A 186 -10.53 0.87 10.41
N LEU A 187 -10.03 0.01 11.29
CA LEU A 187 -8.99 -0.94 10.92
C LEU A 187 -9.45 -1.90 9.82
N VAL A 188 -10.67 -2.42 9.94
CA VAL A 188 -11.27 -3.28 8.91
C VAL A 188 -11.38 -2.52 7.59
N LEU A 189 -11.77 -1.23 7.63
CA LEU A 189 -11.82 -0.37 6.46
C LEU A 189 -10.43 -0.19 5.82
N ILE A 190 -9.39 0.16 6.60
CA ILE A 190 -8.01 0.31 6.12
C ILE A 190 -7.51 -1.01 5.53
N LEU A 191 -7.74 -2.14 6.20
CA LEU A 191 -7.31 -3.46 5.74
C LEU A 191 -8.02 -3.86 4.45
N THR A 192 -9.31 -3.59 4.34
CA THR A 192 -10.10 -3.86 3.13
C THR A 192 -9.60 -3.01 1.97
N LEU A 193 -9.38 -1.71 2.19
CA LEU A 193 -8.78 -0.80 1.20
C LEU A 193 -7.41 -1.29 0.75
N ALA A 194 -6.53 -1.66 1.70
CA ALA A 194 -5.22 -2.21 1.38
C ALA A 194 -5.35 -3.50 0.55
N ALA A 195 -6.22 -4.43 0.94
CA ALA A 195 -6.45 -5.67 0.21
C ALA A 195 -6.92 -5.41 -1.23
N LEU A 196 -7.85 -4.48 -1.45
CA LEU A 196 -8.31 -4.10 -2.78
C LEU A 196 -7.18 -3.50 -3.62
N ILE A 197 -6.43 -2.54 -3.06
CA ILE A 197 -5.30 -1.92 -3.75
C ILE A 197 -4.27 -2.98 -4.15
N TYR A 198 -3.90 -3.87 -3.24
CA TYR A 198 -2.93 -4.93 -3.52
C TYR A 198 -3.46 -5.99 -4.49
N ALA A 199 -4.76 -6.28 -4.51
CA ALA A 199 -5.37 -7.16 -5.50
C ALA A 199 -5.27 -6.55 -6.91
N PHE A 200 -5.62 -5.27 -7.07
CA PHE A 200 -5.46 -4.56 -8.34
C PHE A 200 -4.00 -4.51 -8.79
N MET A 201 -3.06 -4.34 -7.86
CA MET A 201 -1.64 -4.35 -8.18
C MET A 201 -1.11 -5.69 -8.61
N MET A 202 -1.51 -6.74 -7.92
CA MET A 202 -1.15 -8.09 -8.31
C MET A 202 -1.67 -8.37 -9.72
N TRP A 203 -2.91 -7.98 -10.00
CA TRP A 203 -3.49 -8.08 -11.34
C TRP A 203 -2.64 -7.35 -12.38
N GLY A 204 -2.40 -6.04 -12.20
CA GLY A 204 -1.62 -5.23 -13.15
C GLY A 204 -0.19 -5.74 -13.33
N SER A 205 0.48 -6.14 -12.25
CA SER A 205 1.84 -6.68 -12.31
C SER A 205 1.90 -8.00 -13.08
N MET A 206 0.92 -8.89 -12.85
CA MET A 206 0.84 -10.17 -13.54
C MET A 206 0.54 -10.00 -15.02
N ASP A 207 -0.31 -9.04 -15.38
CA ASP A 207 -0.63 -8.72 -16.78
C ASP A 207 0.60 -8.24 -17.54
N ILE A 208 1.35 -7.29 -16.97
CA ILE A 208 2.61 -6.79 -17.54
C ILE A 208 3.64 -7.90 -17.70
N LEU A 209 3.85 -8.71 -16.64
CA LEU A 209 4.79 -9.84 -16.70
C LEU A 209 4.36 -10.88 -17.72
N ASN A 210 3.06 -11.11 -17.84
CA ASN A 210 2.51 -12.04 -18.80
C ASN A 210 2.79 -11.61 -20.24
N ASP A 211 2.53 -10.34 -20.56
CA ASP A 211 2.79 -9.77 -21.87
C ASP A 211 4.28 -9.76 -22.20
N HIS A 212 5.13 -9.43 -21.22
CA HIS A 212 6.57 -9.38 -21.42
C HIS A 212 7.21 -10.75 -21.68
N PHE A 213 6.79 -11.79 -20.95
CA PHE A 213 7.39 -13.13 -21.05
C PHE A 213 6.58 -14.13 -21.90
N GLY A 214 5.39 -13.73 -22.35
CA GLY A 214 4.42 -14.64 -22.97
C GLY A 214 4.05 -15.80 -22.04
N LEU A 215 3.98 -15.56 -20.72
CA LEU A 215 3.85 -16.61 -19.70
C LEU A 215 2.57 -17.44 -19.90
N LEU A 216 1.42 -16.84 -20.18
CA LEU A 216 0.16 -17.53 -20.48
C LEU A 216 0.25 -18.34 -21.77
N ASN A 217 0.95 -17.83 -22.79
CA ASN A 217 1.18 -18.56 -24.04
C ASN A 217 2.16 -19.73 -23.87
N LYS A 218 3.06 -19.66 -22.87
CA LYS A 218 3.89 -20.80 -22.45
C LYS A 218 3.11 -21.77 -21.56
N LEU A 219 2.29 -21.28 -20.64
CA LEU A 219 1.50 -22.11 -19.72
C LEU A 219 0.43 -22.91 -20.47
N LYS A 220 -0.23 -22.31 -21.48
CA LYS A 220 -1.12 -23.04 -22.42
C LYS A 220 -0.39 -24.12 -23.23
N ARG A 221 0.91 -23.94 -23.52
CA ARG A 221 1.72 -24.96 -24.19
C ARG A 221 2.14 -26.10 -23.26
N VAL A 222 2.34 -25.81 -21.97
CA VAL A 222 2.73 -26.82 -20.96
C VAL A 222 1.51 -27.58 -20.42
N PHE A 223 0.36 -26.91 -20.30
CA PHE A 223 -0.91 -27.49 -19.88
C PHE A 223 -1.96 -27.36 -20.99
N PRO A 224 -1.95 -28.23 -22.02
CA PRO A 224 -2.92 -28.18 -23.12
C PRO A 224 -4.36 -28.55 -22.72
N PHE A 225 -4.68 -28.71 -21.43
CA PHE A 225 -5.97 -29.22 -20.95
C PHE A 225 -6.99 -28.15 -20.54
N THR A 226 -6.79 -26.86 -20.83
CA THR A 226 -7.76 -25.80 -20.51
C THR A 226 -8.53 -25.24 -21.72
N ASN A 227 -8.69 -26.05 -22.78
CA ASN A 227 -9.73 -25.83 -23.78
C ASN A 227 -10.77 -26.96 -23.66
N ALA A 228 -11.68 -26.82 -22.70
CA ALA A 228 -12.94 -27.55 -22.62
C ALA A 228 -14.00 -26.62 -22.03
#